data_AF-W7CZ61-F1
#
_entry.id   AF-W7CZ61-F1
#
_cell.length_a   1.000
_cell.length_b   1.000
_cell.length_c   1.000
_cell.angle_alpha   90.00
_cell.angle_beta   90.00
_cell.angle_gamma   90.00
#
_symmetry.space_group_name_H-M   'P 1'
#
loop_
_entity.id
_entity.type
_entity.pdbx_description
1 polymer ?
#
loop_
_entity_poly.entity_id
_entity_poly.type
_entity_poly.pdbx_seq_one_letter_code
_entity_poly.pdbx_strand_id
1 'polypeptide(L)'
;MGNRIENLKEQYPRLLATLEKYGPVEMSTQIRTIKEILIYLDTANESEDVMIKQVFQMHKSMSPGKSGLAEFHFWDNDFEKRSRVNKLLGELKQEIWDILVSDE
;
A
#
# COMPACT_ATOMS: atom_id res chain seq x y z
N MET A 1 -18.46 5.64 -10.26
CA MET A 1 -17.53 4.80 -9.48
C MET A 1 -16.25 4.77 -10.27
N GLY A 2 -15.15 5.29 -9.70
CA GLY A 2 -13.85 5.27 -10.37
C GLY A 2 -13.35 3.83 -10.51
N ASN A 3 -12.63 3.55 -11.59
CA ASN A 3 -11.98 2.27 -11.85
C ASN A 3 -11.05 1.92 -10.67
N ARG A 4 -11.28 0.79 -10.01
CA ARG A 4 -10.55 0.42 -8.78
C ARG A 4 -9.06 0.28 -9.06
N ILE A 5 -8.72 -0.21 -10.25
CA ILE A 5 -7.34 -0.33 -10.71
C ILE A 5 -6.68 1.03 -10.86
N GLU A 6 -7.37 2.02 -11.42
CA GLU A 6 -6.85 3.40 -11.53
C GLU A 6 -6.58 3.99 -10.15
N ASN A 7 -7.51 3.82 -9.20
CA ASN A 7 -7.29 4.29 -7.83
C ASN A 7 -6.07 3.60 -7.19
N LEU A 8 -5.90 2.29 -7.35
CA LEU A 8 -4.71 1.59 -6.84
C LEU A 8 -3.42 2.09 -7.49
N LYS A 9 -3.44 2.40 -8.81
CA LYS A 9 -2.32 3.01 -9.52
C LYS A 9 -1.98 4.41 -9.03
N GLU A 10 -2.92 5.13 -8.43
CA GLU A 10 -2.65 6.42 -7.79
C GLU A 10 -2.09 6.26 -6.37
N GLN A 11 -2.61 5.30 -5.60
CA GLN A 11 -2.27 5.16 -4.18
C GLN A 11 -0.95 4.44 -3.91
N TYR A 12 -0.65 3.36 -4.64
CA TYR A 12 0.58 2.60 -4.42
C TYR A 12 1.87 3.42 -4.70
N PRO A 13 1.95 4.30 -5.72
CA PRO A 13 3.11 5.17 -5.89
C PRO A 13 3.28 6.18 -4.75
N ARG A 14 2.18 6.73 -4.21
CA ARG A 14 2.22 7.64 -3.05
C ARG A 14 2.75 6.93 -1.81
N LEU A 15 2.30 5.69 -1.59
CA LEU A 15 2.79 4.83 -0.52
C LEU A 15 4.29 4.52 -0.72
N LEU A 16 4.68 4.10 -1.93
CA LEU A 16 6.08 3.80 -2.26
C LEU A 16 6.98 5.00 -1.99
N ALA A 17 6.64 6.17 -2.50
CA ALA A 17 7.43 7.39 -2.31
C ALA A 17 7.55 7.79 -0.83
N THR A 18 6.48 7.58 -0.05
CA THR A 18 6.51 7.86 1.40
C THR A 18 7.43 6.88 2.12
N LEU A 19 7.40 5.60 1.78
CA LEU A 19 8.26 4.57 2.36
C LEU A 19 9.72 4.69 1.92
N GLU A 20 10.00 5.06 0.68
CA GLU A 20 11.38 5.30 0.22
C GLU A 20 11.99 6.54 0.87
N LYS A 21 11.16 7.55 1.19
CA LYS A 21 11.63 8.80 1.81
C LYS A 21 11.80 8.71 3.32
N TYR A 22 10.91 7.99 4.00
CA TYR A 22 10.83 7.98 5.46
C TYR A 22 10.92 6.59 6.08
N GLY A 23 10.81 5.52 5.29
CA GLY A 23 10.79 4.16 5.79
C GLY A 23 12.16 3.70 6.29
N PRO A 24 12.22 2.95 7.41
CA PRO A 24 13.44 2.27 7.84
C PRO A 24 13.92 1.22 6.83
N VAL A 25 15.22 0.90 6.84
CA VAL A 25 15.87 -0.05 5.92
C VAL A 25 15.22 -1.45 5.97
N GLU A 26 14.69 -1.81 7.14
CA GLU A 26 13.97 -3.04 7.44
C GLU A 26 12.68 -3.19 6.60
N MET A 27 12.19 -2.12 5.95
CA MET A 27 11.02 -2.15 5.08
C MET A 27 11.30 -2.58 3.63
N SER A 28 12.52 -3.03 3.35
CA SER A 28 12.95 -3.45 2.01
C SER A 28 12.03 -4.50 1.38
N THR A 29 11.47 -5.42 2.17
CA THR A 29 10.52 -6.43 1.69
C THR A 29 9.21 -5.80 1.24
N GLN A 30 8.63 -4.90 2.04
CA GLN A 30 7.37 -4.21 1.73
C GLN A 30 7.54 -3.30 0.51
N ILE A 31 8.66 -2.57 0.43
CA ILE A 31 9.00 -1.75 -0.73
C ILE A 31 9.08 -2.61 -1.99
N ARG A 32 9.72 -3.78 -1.92
CA ARG A 32 9.77 -4.72 -3.05
C ARG A 32 8.37 -5.19 -3.45
N THR A 33 7.54 -5.61 -2.49
CA THR A 33 6.17 -6.07 -2.79
C THR A 33 5.32 -4.95 -3.40
N ILE A 34 5.46 -3.69 -2.95
CA ILE A 34 4.76 -2.55 -3.58
C ILE A 34 5.21 -2.36 -5.03
N LYS A 35 6.51 -2.50 -5.32
CA LYS A 35 7.02 -2.45 -6.70
C LYS A 35 6.45 -3.57 -7.57
N GLU A 36 6.37 -4.79 -7.03
CA GLU A 36 5.73 -5.93 -7.72
C GLU A 36 4.25 -5.67 -8.00
N ILE A 37 3.51 -5.07 -7.06
CA ILE A 37 2.11 -4.66 -7.24
C ILE A 37 1.98 -3.66 -8.39
N LEU A 38 2.83 -2.64 -8.43
CA LEU A 38 2.81 -1.64 -9.51
C LEU A 38 3.07 -2.28 -10.87
N ILE A 39 4.07 -3.15 -10.97
CA ILE A 39 4.35 -3.89 -12.21
C ILE A 39 3.13 -4.74 -12.63
N TYR A 40 2.51 -5.44 -11.68
CA TYR A 40 1.34 -6.26 -11.97
C TYR A 40 0.15 -5.41 -12.46
N LEU A 41 -0.15 -4.29 -11.79
CA LEU A 41 -1.21 -3.36 -12.20
C LEU A 41 -0.99 -2.80 -13.62
N ASP A 42 0.27 -2.65 -14.06
CA ASP A 42 0.62 -2.12 -15.37
C ASP A 42 0.68 -3.17 -16.49
N THR A 43 0.95 -4.43 -16.15
CA THR A 43 1.24 -5.48 -17.14
C THR A 43 0.18 -6.57 -17.23
N ALA A 44 -0.65 -6.73 -16.19
CA ALA A 44 -1.72 -7.74 -16.20
C ALA A 44 -2.76 -7.43 -17.28
N ASN A 45 -3.21 -8.48 -17.95
CA ASN A 45 -4.28 -8.43 -18.94
C ASN A 45 -5.41 -9.38 -18.50
N GLU A 46 -5.96 -9.10 -17.32
CA GLU A 46 -6.97 -9.88 -16.64
C GLU A 46 -8.20 -8.99 -16.32
N SER A 47 -9.30 -9.58 -15.85
CA SER A 47 -10.45 -8.78 -15.40
C SER A 47 -10.10 -8.01 -14.13
N GLU A 48 -10.79 -6.89 -13.89
CA GLU A 48 -10.62 -6.07 -12.67
C GLU A 48 -10.71 -6.94 -11.40
N ASP A 49 -11.71 -7.83 -11.29
CA ASP A 49 -11.89 -8.70 -10.12
C ASP A 49 -10.68 -9.61 -9.85
N VAL A 50 -10.09 -10.19 -10.90
CA VAL A 50 -8.90 -11.04 -10.78
C VAL A 50 -7.71 -10.21 -10.33
N MET A 51 -7.54 -9.03 -10.93
CA MET A 51 -6.48 -8.10 -10.58
C MET A 51 -6.57 -7.65 -9.12
N ILE A 52 -7.75 -7.23 -8.68
CA ILE A 52 -7.99 -6.83 -7.29
C ILE A 52 -7.68 -7.97 -6.34
N LYS A 53 -8.15 -9.19 -6.62
CA LYS A 53 -7.90 -10.35 -5.76
C LYS A 53 -6.41 -10.65 -5.64
N GLN A 54 -5.66 -10.56 -6.74
CA GLN A 54 -4.22 -10.78 -6.74
C GLN A 54 -3.49 -9.68 -5.94
N VAL A 55 -3.83 -8.41 -6.16
CA VAL A 55 -3.25 -7.29 -5.41
C VAL A 55 -3.56 -7.40 -3.92
N PHE A 56 -4.77 -7.84 -3.55
CA PHE A 56 -5.12 -8.10 -2.15
C PHE A 56 -4.23 -9.17 -1.52
N GLN A 57 -3.94 -10.29 -2.21
CA GLN A 57 -3.02 -11.30 -1.70
C GLN A 57 -1.60 -10.75 -1.53
N MET A 58 -1.10 -9.99 -2.52
CA MET A 58 0.21 -9.35 -2.44
C MET A 58 0.25 -8.34 -1.29
N HIS A 59 -0.80 -7.54 -1.11
CA HIS A 59 -0.93 -6.58 -0.01
C HIS A 59 -0.84 -7.29 1.34
N LYS A 60 -1.62 -8.37 1.53
CA LYS A 60 -1.61 -9.15 2.77
C LYS A 60 -0.25 -9.77 3.07
N SER A 61 0.53 -10.13 2.05
CA SER A 61 1.87 -10.68 2.24
C SER A 61 2.85 -9.70 2.91
N MET A 62 2.58 -8.39 2.86
CA MET A 62 3.37 -7.36 3.54
C MET A 62 3.15 -7.30 5.06
N SER A 63 2.13 -8.00 5.58
CA SER A 63 1.72 -7.94 6.99
C SER A 63 2.06 -9.24 7.71
N PRO A 64 3.02 -9.27 8.64
CA PRO A 64 3.32 -10.48 9.41
C PRO A 64 2.24 -10.85 10.46
N GLY A 65 1.19 -10.05 10.62
CA GLY A 65 0.09 -10.28 11.57
C GLY A 65 -1.27 -10.60 10.93
N LYS A 66 -2.17 -11.22 11.71
CA LYS A 66 -3.54 -11.59 11.31
C LYS A 66 -4.44 -10.40 10.88
N SER A 67 -4.03 -9.15 11.14
CA SER A 67 -4.87 -7.97 10.84
C SER A 67 -4.83 -7.52 9.38
N GLY A 68 -3.94 -8.07 8.54
CA GLY A 68 -3.86 -7.74 7.11
C GLY A 68 -3.39 -6.32 6.79
N LEU A 69 -3.06 -5.55 7.82
CA LEU A 69 -2.72 -4.14 7.76
C LEU A 69 -1.22 -4.00 8.01
N ALA A 70 -0.44 -3.75 6.96
CA ALA A 70 1.00 -3.57 7.10
C ALA A 70 1.23 -2.44 8.11
N GLU A 71 2.04 -2.69 9.13
CA GLU A 71 2.36 -1.68 10.14
C GLU A 71 3.47 -0.79 9.61
N PHE A 72 3.09 0.12 8.72
CA PHE A 72 3.94 1.22 8.30
C PHE A 72 3.98 2.24 9.43
N HIS A 73 5.03 2.22 10.25
CA HIS A 73 5.25 3.20 11.30
C HIS A 73 6.57 3.94 11.08
N PHE A 74 6.50 5.26 11.11
CA PHE A 74 7.65 6.16 11.05
C PHE A 74 7.97 6.68 12.45
N TRP A 75 9.25 6.60 12.82
CA TRP A 75 9.79 7.18 14.05
C TRP A 75 10.81 8.28 13.74
N ASP A 76 10.63 9.43 14.38
CA ASP A 76 11.56 10.57 14.36
C ASP A 76 11.50 11.26 15.73
N ASN A 77 12.56 11.95 16.14
CA ASN A 77 12.59 12.71 17.38
C ASN A 77 11.72 14.00 17.27
N ASP A 78 11.53 14.51 16.06
CA ASP A 78 10.58 15.58 15.79
C ASP A 78 9.14 15.04 15.80
N PHE A 79 8.37 15.43 16.82
CA PHE A 79 6.98 15.01 17.00
C PHE A 79 6.08 15.44 15.83
N GLU A 80 6.23 16.67 15.32
CA GLU A 80 5.38 17.19 14.25
C GLU A 80 5.65 16.44 12.94
N LYS A 81 6.93 16.19 12.65
CA LYS A 81 7.32 15.37 11.51
C LYS A 81 6.78 13.95 11.63
N ARG A 82 6.93 13.32 12.81
CA ARG A 82 6.43 11.97 13.09
C ARG A 82 4.91 11.87 12.93
N SER A 83 4.19 12.81 13.54
CA SER A 83 2.72 12.89 13.50
C SER A 83 2.21 13.02 12.07
N ARG A 84 2.77 13.96 11.29
CA ARG A 84 2.38 14.21 9.90
C ARG A 84 2.60 13.00 9.00
N VAL A 85 3.75 12.35 9.10
CA VAL A 85 4.07 11.19 8.25
C VAL A 85 3.21 9.98 8.62
N ASN A 86 3.02 9.70 9.90
CA ASN A 86 2.17 8.58 10.33
C ASN A 86 0.70 8.80 9.99
N LYS A 87 0.21 10.05 10.01
CA LYS A 87 -1.14 10.39 9.53
C LYS A 87 -1.28 10.07 8.03
N LEU A 88 -0.34 10.54 7.21
CA LEU A 88 -0.33 10.24 5.77
C LEU A 88 -0.29 8.73 5.49
N LEU A 89 0.56 7.98 6.19
CA LEU A 89 0.63 6.53 6.05
C LEU A 89 -0.68 5.84 6.45
N GLY A 90 -1.35 6.33 7.49
CA GLY A 90 -2.66 5.85 7.92
C GLY A 90 -3.75 6.09 6.87
N GLU A 91 -3.79 7.29 6.28
CA GLU A 91 -4.73 7.65 5.22
C GLU A 91 -4.53 6.78 3.97
N LEU A 92 -3.30 6.67 3.47
CA LEU A 92 -2.98 5.84 2.30
C LEU A 92 -3.34 4.36 2.52
N LYS A 93 -3.07 3.86 3.73
CA LYS A 93 -3.40 2.48 4.11
C LYS A 93 -4.91 2.24 4.10
N GLN A 94 -5.69 3.16 4.65
CA GLN A 94 -7.14 3.06 4.66
C GLN A 94 -7.70 3.15 3.24
N GLU A 95 -7.25 4.11 2.44
CA GLU A 95 -7.68 4.29 1.04
C GLU A 95 -7.42 3.02 0.21
N ILE A 96 -6.22 2.44 0.32
CA ILE A 96 -5.89 1.18 -0.36
C ILE A 96 -6.76 0.03 0.14
N TRP A 97 -6.93 -0.09 1.47
CA TRP A 97 -7.73 -1.16 2.06
C TRP A 97 -9.18 -1.11 1.57
N ASP A 98 -9.80 0.07 1.62
CA ASP A 98 -11.19 0.27 1.19
C ASP A 98 -11.38 -0.14 -0.27
N ILE A 99 -10.42 0.19 -1.16
CA ILE A 99 -10.47 -0.24 -2.56
C ILE A 99 -10.36 -1.76 -2.68
N LEU A 100 -9.51 -2.41 -1.89
CA LEU A 100 -9.28 -3.85 -1.98
C LEU A 100 -10.45 -4.69 -1.44
N VAL A 101 -11.19 -4.17 -0.45
CA VAL A 101 -12.31 -4.89 0.19
C VAL A 101 -13.69 -4.44 -0.28
N SER A 102 -13.80 -3.48 -1.20
CA SER A 102 -15.07 -2.87 -1.62
C SER A 102 -16.10 -3.79 -2.31
N ASP A 103 -15.91 -5.12 -2.34
CA ASP A 103 -16.84 -6.11 -2.92
C ASP A 103 -16.98 -7.41 -2.08
N GLU A 104 -16.73 -7.34 -0.76
CA GLU A 104 -17.36 -8.26 0.22
C GLU A 104 -18.72 -7.69 0.68
#